data_AF-A0A6M4H9I2-F1
#
_entry.id   AF-A0A6M4H9I2-F1
#
_cell.length_a   1.000
_cell.length_b   1.000
_cell.length_c   1.000
_cell.angle_alpha   90.00
_cell.angle_beta   90.00
_cell.angle_gamma   90.00
#
_symmetry.space_group_name_H-M   'P 1'
#
loop_
_entity.id
_entity.type
_entity.pdbx_description
1 polymer ?
#
loop_
_entity_poly.entity_id
_entity_poly.type
_entity_poly.pdbx_seq_one_letter_code
_entity_poly.pdbx_strand_id
1 'polypeptide(L)'
;MEMTLPNTERKAVDATALAQALSTFGLLYGSRDALHGAVADAADEADAVRKFIRREKPHLLASYDLDALVAMVLAARQGNLSAPASIEQYDPA
;
A
#
# COMPACT_ATOMS: atom_id res chain seq x y z
N MET A 1 34.86 -23.78 6.84
CA MET A 1 33.99 -22.88 7.63
C MET A 1 33.28 -21.96 6.65
N GLU A 2 32.21 -22.45 6.03
CA GLU A 2 31.32 -21.61 5.24
C GLU A 2 30.33 -20.97 6.21
N MET A 3 30.52 -19.67 6.50
CA MET A 3 29.53 -18.85 7.18
C MET A 3 28.44 -18.52 6.16
N THR A 4 27.49 -19.43 6.01
CA THR A 4 26.24 -19.18 5.31
C THR A 4 25.50 -18.08 6.07
N LEU A 5 25.59 -16.85 5.58
CA LEU A 5 24.82 -15.72 6.08
C LEU A 5 23.33 -16.11 6.05
N PRO A 6 22.54 -15.84 7.10
CA PRO A 6 21.12 -16.05 7.05
C PRO A 6 20.59 -15.16 5.92
N ASN A 7 20.08 -15.81 4.88
CA ASN A 7 19.34 -15.16 3.82
C ASN A 7 18.10 -14.58 4.51
N THR A 8 18.21 -13.33 4.98
CA THR A 8 17.09 -12.59 5.54
C THR A 8 16.05 -12.60 4.45
N GLU A 9 15.06 -13.48 4.58
CA GLU A 9 13.90 -13.54 3.72
C GLU A 9 13.29 -12.15 3.78
N ARG A 10 13.67 -11.26 2.85
CA ARG A 10 12.99 -10.00 2.65
C ARG A 10 11.57 -10.43 2.31
N LYS A 11 10.71 -10.40 3.32
CA LYS A 11 9.30 -10.74 3.21
C LYS A 11 8.80 -9.98 1.99
N ALA A 12 8.54 -10.72 0.91
CA ALA A 12 8.25 -10.10 -0.37
C ALA A 12 7.05 -9.18 -0.16
N VAL A 13 7.22 -7.91 -0.49
CA VAL A 13 6.16 -6.91 -0.38
C VAL A 13 5.04 -7.33 -1.31
N ASP A 14 3.83 -7.53 -0.76
CA ASP A 14 2.69 -7.99 -1.54
C ASP A 14 2.08 -6.81 -2.31
N ALA A 15 2.55 -6.63 -3.55
CA ALA A 15 2.09 -5.58 -4.44
C ALA A 15 0.58 -5.65 -4.69
N THR A 16 -0.01 -6.85 -4.68
CA THR A 16 -1.44 -7.05 -4.93
C THR A 16 -2.26 -6.59 -3.73
N ALA A 17 -1.86 -6.98 -2.52
CA ALA A 17 -2.52 -6.53 -1.29
C ALA A 17 -2.38 -5.01 -1.09
N LEU A 18 -1.21 -4.44 -1.37
CA LEU A 18 -1.00 -2.99 -1.35
C LEU A 18 -1.83 -2.26 -2.41
N ALA A 19 -1.94 -2.82 -3.62
CA ALA A 19 -2.80 -2.28 -4.65
C ALA A 19 -4.27 -2.24 -4.20
N GLN A 20 -4.77 -3.30 -3.57
CA GLN A 20 -6.13 -3.32 -3.03
C GLN A 20 -6.31 -2.24 -1.96
N ALA A 21 -5.40 -2.16 -0.98
CA ALA A 21 -5.46 -1.15 0.07
C ALA A 21 -5.42 0.28 -0.49
N LEU A 22 -4.56 0.56 -1.46
CA LEU A 22 -4.51 1.86 -2.14
C LEU A 22 -5.78 2.12 -2.94
N SER A 23 -6.39 1.10 -3.53
CA SER A 23 -7.65 1.21 -4.27
C SER A 23 -8.82 1.56 -3.35
N THR A 24 -8.85 1.04 -2.11
CA THR A 24 -9.86 1.39 -1.10
C THR A 24 -9.93 2.90 -0.83
N PHE A 25 -8.80 3.60 -0.90
CA PHE A 25 -8.73 5.04 -0.72
C PHE A 25 -8.78 5.84 -2.04
N GLY A 26 -9.05 5.19 -3.18
CA GLY A 26 -8.99 5.83 -4.50
C GLY A 26 -7.60 6.29 -4.92
N LEU A 27 -6.55 5.74 -4.30
CA LEU A 27 -5.17 6.17 -4.51
C LEU A 27 -4.46 5.46 -5.67
N LEU A 28 -5.00 4.36 -6.20
CA LEU A 28 -4.31 3.57 -7.23
C LEU A 28 -4.64 3.96 -8.68
N TYR A 29 -5.67 4.78 -8.94
CA TYR A 29 -6.24 4.93 -10.29
C TYR A 29 -5.18 5.30 -11.35
N GLY A 30 -4.89 4.37 -12.27
CA GLY A 30 -3.91 4.54 -13.36
C GLY A 30 -2.43 4.35 -12.98
N SER A 31 -2.08 4.15 -11.72
CA SER A 31 -0.68 4.13 -11.23
C SER A 31 -0.21 2.73 -10.78
N ARG A 32 -0.76 1.65 -11.37
CA ARG A 32 -0.36 0.26 -11.04
C ARG A 32 1.11 -0.02 -11.36
N ASP A 33 1.60 0.42 -12.51
CA ASP A 33 3.02 0.28 -12.88
C ASP A 33 3.95 1.05 -11.93
N ALA A 34 3.54 2.25 -11.49
CA ALA A 34 4.29 3.03 -10.52
C ALA A 34 4.35 2.36 -9.15
N LEU A 35 3.26 1.71 -8.72
CA LEU A 35 3.26 0.89 -7.50
C LEU A 35 4.20 -0.31 -7.64
N HIS A 36 4.16 -1.03 -8.77
CA HIS A 36 5.08 -2.15 -9.02
C HIS A 36 6.55 -1.71 -8.95
N GLY A 37 6.88 -0.55 -9.54
CA GLY A 37 8.22 0.03 -9.42
C GLY A 37 8.57 0.42 -7.98
N ALA A 38 7.64 1.03 -7.24
CA ALA A 38 7.85 1.39 -5.84
C ALA A 38 8.07 0.17 -4.94
N VAL A 39 7.37 -0.93 -5.20
CA VAL A 39 7.50 -2.20 -4.48
C VAL A 39 8.84 -2.89 -4.78
N ALA A 40 9.29 -2.87 -6.05
CA ALA A 40 10.55 -3.51 -6.45
C ALA A 40 11.78 -2.90 -5.75
N ASP A 41 11.75 -1.59 -5.52
CA ASP A 41 12.82 -0.85 -4.84
C ASP A 41 12.63 -0.74 -3.32
N ALA A 42 11.52 -1.24 -2.76
CA ALA A 42 11.18 -1.04 -1.35
C ALA A 42 11.84 -2.06 -0.42
N ALA A 43 12.23 -1.59 0.77
CA ALA A 43 12.70 -2.47 1.85
C ALA A 43 11.54 -3.21 2.54
N ASP A 44 10.39 -2.54 2.63
CA ASP A 44 9.17 -3.00 3.30
C ASP A 44 7.94 -2.31 2.72
N GLU A 45 6.75 -2.73 3.15
CA GLU A 45 5.48 -2.23 2.62
C GLU A 45 5.25 -0.75 2.93
N ALA A 46 5.73 -0.27 4.09
CA ALA A 46 5.62 1.13 4.46
C ALA A 46 6.51 1.99 3.55
N ASP A 47 7.74 1.53 3.28
CA ASP A 47 8.64 2.16 2.32
C ASP A 47 8.06 2.19 0.89
N ALA A 48 7.42 1.10 0.45
CA ALA A 48 6.74 1.05 -0.86
C ALA A 48 5.64 2.12 -0.97
N VAL A 49 4.79 2.25 0.07
CA VAL A 49 3.73 3.25 0.11
C VAL A 49 4.31 4.68 0.16
N ARG A 50 5.37 4.90 0.94
CA ARG A 50 6.05 6.21 0.99
C ARG A 50 6.59 6.61 -0.37
N LYS A 51 7.29 5.70 -1.06
CA LYS A 51 7.82 5.91 -2.41
C LYS A 51 6.72 6.19 -3.41
N PHE A 52 5.64 5.40 -3.37
CA PHE A 52 4.48 5.59 -4.23
C PHE A 52 3.83 6.96 -4.05
N ILE A 53 3.49 7.35 -2.81
CA ILE A 53 2.81 8.63 -2.53
C ILE A 53 3.70 9.81 -2.94
N ARG A 54 5.00 9.78 -2.61
CA ARG A 54 5.93 10.86 -2.98
C ARG A 54 6.04 11.04 -4.49
N ARG A 55 6.00 9.94 -5.25
CA ARG A 55 6.15 9.96 -6.72
C ARG A 55 4.85 10.31 -7.43
N GLU A 56 3.77 9.60 -7.11
CA GLU A 56 2.51 9.66 -7.86
C GLU A 56 1.53 10.69 -7.28
N LYS A 57 1.64 10.99 -5.98
CA LYS A 57 0.71 11.89 -5.29
C LYS A 57 1.39 12.92 -4.40
N PRO A 58 2.39 13.68 -4.91
CA PRO A 58 3.04 14.72 -4.11
C PRO A 58 2.05 15.79 -3.64
N HIS A 59 0.94 16.00 -4.37
CA HIS A 59 -0.11 16.94 -4.00
C HIS A 59 -0.84 16.58 -2.69
N LEU A 60 -0.91 15.29 -2.32
CA LEU A 60 -1.52 14.90 -1.04
C LEU A 60 -0.67 15.35 0.15
N LEU A 61 0.64 15.47 -0.03
CA LEU A 61 1.58 15.87 1.02
C LEU A 61 1.48 17.35 1.38
N ALA A 62 0.73 18.14 0.60
CA ALA A 62 0.44 19.53 0.96
C ALA A 62 -0.61 19.63 2.08
N SER A 63 -1.49 18.63 2.21
CA SER A 63 -2.64 18.67 3.12
C SER A 63 -2.68 17.51 4.12
N TYR A 64 -1.97 16.42 3.85
CA TYR A 64 -1.97 15.22 4.66
C TYR A 64 -0.55 14.83 5.06
N ASP A 65 -0.40 14.36 6.29
CA ASP A 65 0.85 13.82 6.79
C ASP A 65 1.17 12.48 6.10
N LEU A 66 2.43 12.31 5.69
CA LEU A 66 2.87 11.12 4.96
C LEU A 66 2.78 9.85 5.82
N ASP A 67 3.19 9.92 7.09
CA ASP A 67 3.17 8.76 7.97
C ASP A 67 1.72 8.39 8.35
N ALA A 68 0.82 9.37 8.48
CA ALA A 68 -0.61 9.11 8.63
C ALA A 68 -1.19 8.39 7.41
N LEU A 69 -0.86 8.81 6.18
CA LEU A 69 -1.30 8.14 4.95
C LEU A 69 -0.78 6.70 4.88
N VAL A 70 0.49 6.50 5.21
CA VAL A 70 1.12 5.17 5.25
C VAL A 70 0.43 4.27 6.27
N ALA A 71 0.19 4.78 7.48
CA ALA A 71 -0.51 4.04 8.52
C ALA A 71 -1.93 3.63 8.09
N MET A 72 -2.67 4.51 7.43
CA MET A 72 -4.01 4.20 6.90
C MET A 72 -3.97 3.11 5.82
N VAL A 73 -3.02 3.18 4.87
CA VAL A 73 -2.86 2.17 3.82
C VAL A 73 -2.49 0.80 4.43
N LEU A 74 -1.58 0.78 5.41
CA LEU A 74 -1.20 -0.46 6.09
C LEU A 74 -2.32 -1.01 7.00
N ALA A 75 -3.15 -0.14 7.59
CA ALA A 75 -4.32 -0.56 8.37
C ALA A 75 -5.40 -1.18 7.46
N ALA A 76 -5.62 -0.62 6.26
CA ALA A 76 -6.52 -1.20 5.26
C ALA A 76 -6.02 -2.55 4.77
N ARG A 77 -4.71 -2.67 4.52
CA ARG A 77 -4.10 -3.95 4.16
C ARG A 77 -4.30 -5.03 5.24
N GLN A 78 -4.14 -4.68 6.52
CA GLN A 78 -4.29 -5.62 7.63
C GLN A 78 -5.74 -6.04 7.89
N GLY A 79 -6.71 -5.54 7.12
CA GLY A 79 -8.14 -5.76 7.37
C GLY A 79 -8.66 -5.05 8.62
N ASN A 80 -7.85 -4.21 9.27
CA ASN A 80 -8.25 -3.38 10.41
C ASN A 80 -9.10 -2.18 9.97
N LEU A 81 -9.01 -1.80 8.69
CA LEU A 81 -10.04 -1.03 8.02
C LEU A 81 -10.79 -1.99 7.11
N SER A 82 -11.72 -2.76 7.67
CA SER A 82 -12.89 -3.13 6.87
C SER A 82 -13.48 -1.81 6.41
N ALA A 83 -13.31 -1.48 5.13
CA ALA A 83 -14.32 -0.66 4.47
C ALA A 83 -15.67 -1.25 4.91
N PRO A 84 -16.61 -0.47 5.48
CA PRO A 84 -17.92 -1.00 5.78
C PRO A 84 -18.38 -1.71 4.51
N ALA A 85 -18.64 -3.01 4.63
CA ALA A 85 -19.04 -3.84 3.50
C ALA A 85 -20.23 -3.14 2.86
N SER A 86 -20.02 -2.58 1.66
CA SER A 86 -21.04 -2.02 0.78
C SER A 86 -22.10 -1.15 1.47
N ILE A 87 -21.93 0.18 1.44
CA ILE A 87 -23.07 1.11 1.66
C ILE A 87 -24.15 0.94 0.56
N GLU A 88 -23.82 0.28 -0.56
CA GLU A 88 -24.80 -0.15 -1.57
C GLU A 88 -24.82 -1.69 -1.69
N GLN A 89 -25.39 -2.38 -0.70
CA GLN A 89 -26.16 -3.59 -1.02
C GLN A 89 -27.58 -3.10 -1.34
N TYR A 90 -27.82 -2.82 -2.61
CA TYR A 90 -29.18 -2.69 -3.12
C TYR A 90 -29.87 -4.04 -2.93
N ASP A 91 -30.83 -4.08 -2.01
CA ASP A 91 -31.74 -5.21 -1.77
C ASP A 91 -33.01 -4.97 -2.62
N PRO A 92 -33.19 -5.65 -3.77
CA PRO A 92 -34.48 -5.65 -4.44
C PRO A 92 -35.39 -6.65 -3.71
N ALA A 93 -36.20 -6.12 -2.79
CA ALA A 93 -37.45 -6.76 -2.41
C ALA A 93 -38.42 -6.86 -3.61
#